data_AF-A0A7K3S7I2-F1
#
_entry.id   AF-A0A7K3S7I2-F1
#
_cell.length_a   1.000
_cell.length_b   1.000
_cell.length_c   1.000
_cell.angle_alpha   90.00
_cell.angle_beta   90.00
_cell.angle_gamma   90.00
#
_symmetry.space_group_name_H-M   'P 1'
#
loop_
_entity.id
_entity.type
_entity.pdbx_description
1 polymer ?
#
loop_
_entity_poly.entity_id
_entity_poly.type
_entity_poly.pdbx_seq_one_letter_code
_entity_poly.pdbx_strand_id
1 'polypeptide(L)'
;PLLLAGDAAGVTRPHTATGAVKALQDALCLERVLREGPDPATALERYADERTAAGARLVELGRRMGRALVEEVPDWPTMGQDEVDVWFRGVLAGTWHYLCEEPGESAGPAASTAPAGPEASVDR
;
A
#
# COMPACT_ATOMS: atom_id res chain seq x y z
N PRO A 1 30.69 -8.98 -4.91
CA PRO A 1 29.66 -8.27 -5.71
C PRO A 1 28.99 -7.21 -4.83
N LEU A 2 28.51 -6.11 -5.42
CA LEU A 2 27.78 -5.03 -4.73
C LEU A 2 26.29 -5.12 -5.09
N LEU A 3 25.40 -4.81 -4.15
CA LEU A 3 23.96 -4.68 -4.38
C LEU A 3 23.42 -3.43 -3.70
N LEU A 4 22.25 -2.97 -4.15
CA LEU A 4 21.46 -1.95 -3.48
C LEU A 4 20.12 -2.56 -3.01
N ALA A 5 19.64 -2.09 -1.86
CA ALA A 5 18.36 -2.51 -1.28
C ALA A 5 17.65 -1.32 -0.62
N GLY A 6 16.35 -1.46 -0.36
CA GLY A 6 15.55 -0.39 0.21
C GLY A 6 15.56 0.85 -0.69
N ASP A 7 15.42 2.04 -0.12
CA ASP A 7 15.33 3.28 -0.92
C ASP A 7 16.57 3.54 -1.78
N ALA A 8 17.74 3.03 -1.37
CA ALA A 8 18.96 3.11 -2.17
C ALA A 8 18.84 2.36 -3.50
N ALA A 9 18.05 1.28 -3.57
CA ALA A 9 17.79 0.54 -4.81
C ALA A 9 16.78 1.23 -5.74
N GLY A 10 16.00 2.19 -5.24
CA GLY A 10 15.00 2.88 -6.04
C GLY A 10 14.09 3.74 -5.20
N VAL A 11 14.09 5.04 -5.48
CA VAL A 11 13.25 6.02 -4.78
C VAL A 11 11.89 6.08 -5.47
N THR A 12 10.83 5.72 -4.74
CA THR A 12 9.44 5.95 -5.18
C THR A 12 8.93 7.28 -4.64
N ARG A 13 7.91 7.88 -5.29
CA ARG A 13 7.25 9.09 -4.74
C ARG A 13 6.68 8.76 -3.35
N PRO A 14 6.74 9.68 -2.36
CA PRO A 14 6.39 9.39 -0.96
C PRO A 14 4.95 8.91 -0.74
N HIS A 15 4.05 9.24 -1.67
CA HIS A 15 2.63 8.86 -1.68
C HIS A 15 2.39 7.35 -1.67
N THR A 16 3.36 6.53 -2.12
CA THR A 16 3.23 5.06 -2.00
C THR A 16 3.49 4.57 -0.58
N ALA A 17 4.10 5.39 0.30
CA ALA A 17 4.49 5.02 1.66
C ALA A 17 5.35 3.73 1.78
N THR A 18 5.87 3.18 0.68
CA THR A 18 6.37 1.81 0.58
C THR A 18 7.76 1.56 1.14
N GLY A 19 8.50 2.57 1.61
CA GLY A 19 9.93 2.43 1.92
C GLY A 19 10.25 1.24 2.84
N ALA A 20 9.55 1.13 3.97
CA ALA A 20 9.73 0.03 4.93
C ALA A 20 9.31 -1.34 4.37
N VAL A 21 8.14 -1.40 3.72
CA VAL A 21 7.63 -2.65 3.11
C VAL A 21 8.57 -3.13 2.02
N LYS A 22 9.09 -2.22 1.19
CA LYS A 22 10.04 -2.53 0.14
C LYS A 22 11.35 -3.06 0.72
N ALA A 23 11.90 -2.41 1.74
CA ALA A 23 13.12 -2.86 2.39
C ALA A 23 12.96 -4.27 3.00
N LEU A 24 11.81 -4.57 3.62
CA LEU A 24 11.52 -5.92 4.12
C LEU A 24 11.43 -6.95 3.00
N GLN A 25 10.74 -6.63 1.91
CA GLN A 25 10.65 -7.51 0.74
C GLN A 25 12.02 -7.75 0.08
N ASP A 26 12.87 -6.72 0.01
CA ASP A 26 14.23 -6.83 -0.49
C ASP A 26 15.05 -7.79 0.41
N ALA A 27 14.96 -7.64 1.74
CA ALA A 27 15.64 -8.52 2.68
C ALA A 27 15.19 -9.98 2.58
N LEU A 28 13.87 -10.23 2.48
CA LEU A 28 13.30 -11.57 2.34
C LEU A 28 13.69 -12.22 0.99
N CYS A 29 13.66 -11.45 -0.10
CA CYS A 29 14.12 -11.93 -1.40
C CYS A 29 15.61 -12.28 -1.36
N LEU A 30 16.44 -11.39 -0.79
CA LEU A 30 17.88 -11.59 -0.67
C LEU A 30 18.23 -12.83 0.16
N GLU A 31 17.60 -13.03 1.33
CA GLU A 31 17.76 -14.25 2.12
C GLU A 31 17.44 -15.48 1.30
N ARG A 32 16.28 -15.50 0.65
CA ARG A 32 15.81 -16.65 -0.11
C ARG A 32 16.76 -17.01 -1.25
N VAL A 33 17.14 -16.03 -2.08
CA VAL A 33 18.00 -16.31 -3.25
C VAL A 33 19.42 -16.70 -2.84
N LEU A 34 19.94 -16.18 -1.72
CA LEU A 34 21.25 -16.59 -1.20
C LEU A 34 21.21 -18.00 -0.63
N ARG A 35 20.09 -18.40 0.01
CA ARG A 35 19.89 -19.76 0.52
C ARG A 35 19.72 -20.80 -0.59
N GLU A 36 19.10 -20.43 -1.71
CA GLU A 36 18.75 -21.33 -2.82
C GLU A 36 19.75 -21.28 -3.99
N GLY A 37 20.59 -20.24 -4.04
CA GLY A 37 21.53 -20.00 -5.13
C GLY A 37 22.77 -20.89 -5.07
N PRO A 38 23.33 -21.30 -6.22
CA PRO A 38 24.55 -22.11 -6.25
C PRO A 38 25.79 -21.32 -5.84
N ASP A 39 25.78 -20.00 -6.06
CA ASP A 39 26.86 -19.08 -5.72
C ASP A 39 26.31 -17.65 -5.55
N PRO A 40 27.07 -16.76 -4.87
CA PRO A 40 26.61 -15.40 -4.61
C PRO A 40 26.36 -14.55 -5.86
N ALA A 41 27.06 -14.75 -6.97
CA ALA A 41 26.85 -13.93 -8.17
C ALA A 41 25.50 -14.29 -8.82
N THR A 42 25.26 -15.59 -9.06
CA THR A 42 23.99 -16.08 -9.60
C THR A 42 22.80 -15.73 -8.69
N ALA A 43 22.98 -15.79 -7.37
CA ALA A 43 21.94 -15.40 -6.41
C ALA A 43 21.58 -13.91 -6.54
N LEU A 44 22.58 -13.03 -6.67
CA LEU A 44 22.36 -11.59 -6.76
C LEU A 44 21.76 -11.16 -8.11
N GLU A 45 22.03 -11.89 -9.19
CA GLU A 45 21.32 -11.70 -10.47
C GLU A 45 19.82 -11.98 -10.31
N ARG A 46 19.46 -13.10 -9.66
CA ARG A 46 18.05 -13.43 -9.36
C ARG A 46 17.39 -12.38 -8.48
N TYR A 47 18.08 -11.90 -7.45
CA TYR A 47 17.60 -10.78 -6.63
C TYR A 47 17.33 -9.54 -7.49
N ALA A 48 18.29 -9.16 -8.35
CA ALA A 48 18.17 -7.98 -9.19
C ALA A 48 16.98 -8.08 -10.13
N ASP A 49 16.75 -9.24 -10.76
CA ASP A 49 15.63 -9.46 -11.68
C ASP A 49 14.28 -9.30 -10.96
N GLU A 50 14.11 -9.98 -9.82
CA GLU A 50 12.86 -9.95 -9.07
C GLU A 50 12.56 -8.56 -8.50
N ARG A 51 13.57 -7.92 -7.89
CA ARG A 51 13.39 -6.66 -7.18
C ARG A 51 13.33 -5.46 -8.11
N THR A 52 14.02 -5.50 -9.24
CA THR A 52 13.87 -4.48 -10.30
C THR A 52 12.46 -4.47 -10.86
N ALA A 53 11.90 -5.64 -11.17
CA ALA A 53 10.54 -5.75 -11.69
C ALA A 53 9.50 -5.24 -10.67
N ALA A 54 9.67 -5.57 -9.39
CA ALA A 54 8.80 -5.05 -8.33
C ALA A 54 8.94 -3.54 -8.14
N GLY A 55 10.18 -3.01 -8.14
CA GLY A 55 10.45 -1.59 -8.05
C GLY A 55 9.83 -0.78 -9.18
N ALA A 56 9.90 -1.28 -10.42
CA ALA A 56 9.27 -0.64 -11.57
C ALA A 56 7.75 -0.49 -11.41
N ARG A 57 7.08 -1.53 -10.88
CA ARG A 57 5.62 -1.47 -10.58
C ARG A 57 5.30 -0.42 -9.52
N LEU A 58 6.13 -0.33 -8.46
CA LEU A 58 5.95 0.68 -7.41
C LEU A 58 6.19 2.11 -7.91
N VAL A 59 7.16 2.32 -8.80
CA VAL A 59 7.40 3.62 -9.44
C VAL A 59 6.18 4.04 -10.26
N GLU A 60 5.61 3.11 -11.03
CA GLU A 60 4.43 3.41 -11.84
C GLU A 60 3.20 3.70 -10.98
N LEU A 61 2.97 2.93 -9.91
CA LEU A 61 1.94 3.23 -8.93
C LEU A 61 2.14 4.62 -8.30
N GLY A 62 3.36 4.95 -7.90
CA GLY A 62 3.67 6.26 -7.33
C GLY A 62 3.44 7.42 -8.30
N ARG A 63 3.64 7.22 -9.61
CA ARG A 63 3.28 8.20 -10.64
C ARG A 63 1.77 8.38 -10.75
N ARG A 64 1.00 7.29 -10.78
CA ARG A 64 -0.47 7.35 -10.80
C ARG A 64 -1.03 8.06 -9.56
N MET A 65 -0.57 7.65 -8.37
CA MET A 65 -0.94 8.29 -7.12
C MET A 65 -0.53 9.76 -7.09
N GLY A 66 0.67 10.09 -7.57
CA GLY A 66 1.12 11.48 -7.65
C GLY A 66 0.25 12.34 -8.57
N ARG A 67 -0.15 11.83 -9.73
CA ARG A 67 -1.12 12.52 -10.59
C ARG A 67 -2.43 12.75 -9.84
N ALA A 68 -3.03 11.70 -9.30
CA ALA A 68 -4.35 11.79 -8.68
C ALA A 68 -4.38 12.60 -7.37
N LEU A 69 -3.37 12.48 -6.51
CA LEU A 69 -3.35 13.10 -5.18
C LEU A 69 -2.76 14.51 -5.17
N VAL A 70 -2.10 14.94 -6.26
CA VAL A 70 -1.39 16.23 -6.30
C VAL A 70 -1.71 17.05 -7.54
N GLU A 71 -1.65 16.43 -8.73
CA GLU A 71 -1.72 17.17 -10.01
C GLU A 71 -3.17 17.31 -10.51
N GLU A 72 -4.01 16.29 -10.30
CA GLU A 72 -5.38 16.13 -10.80
C GLU A 72 -6.34 15.80 -9.66
N VAL A 73 -6.29 16.61 -8.60
CA VAL A 73 -7.09 16.37 -7.38
C VAL A 73 -8.59 16.58 -7.66
N PRO A 74 -9.46 15.71 -7.11
CA PRO A 74 -10.91 15.91 -7.20
C PRO A 74 -11.36 17.11 -6.34
N ASP A 75 -12.58 17.57 -6.59
CA ASP A 75 -13.24 18.60 -5.78
C ASP A 75 -13.72 18.00 -4.45
N TRP A 76 -12.77 17.84 -3.51
CA TRP A 76 -13.00 17.20 -2.21
C TRP A 76 -14.24 17.71 -1.46
N PRO A 77 -14.51 19.03 -1.37
CA PRO A 77 -15.72 19.54 -0.73
C PRO A 77 -17.04 18.96 -1.25
N THR A 78 -17.08 18.58 -2.52
CA THR A 78 -18.29 18.07 -3.18
C THR A 78 -18.37 16.56 -3.26
N MET A 79 -17.25 15.88 -3.03
CA MET A 79 -17.11 14.44 -3.21
C MET A 79 -17.61 13.68 -1.98
N GLY A 80 -18.61 12.83 -2.17
CA GLY A 80 -19.11 11.92 -1.14
C GLY A 80 -18.18 10.72 -0.92
N GLN A 81 -18.37 9.98 0.18
CA GLN A 81 -17.53 8.83 0.52
C GLN A 81 -17.55 7.74 -0.56
N ASP A 82 -18.72 7.42 -1.13
CA ASP A 82 -18.83 6.40 -2.19
C ASP A 82 -18.02 6.80 -3.45
N GLU A 83 -17.98 8.10 -3.76
CA GLU A 83 -17.21 8.63 -4.88
C GLU A 83 -15.71 8.54 -4.58
N VAL A 84 -15.29 8.87 -3.35
CA VAL A 84 -13.90 8.71 -2.88
C VAL A 84 -13.45 7.27 -3.02
N ASP A 85 -14.27 6.30 -2.62
CA ASP A 85 -13.97 4.88 -2.71
C ASP A 85 -13.80 4.41 -4.17
N VAL A 86 -14.71 4.81 -5.05
CA VAL A 86 -14.61 4.51 -6.49
C VAL A 86 -13.36 5.13 -7.09
N TRP A 87 -13.09 6.39 -6.76
CA TRP A 87 -11.93 7.12 -7.23
C TRP A 87 -10.63 6.46 -6.76
N PHE A 88 -10.51 6.14 -5.46
CA PHE A 88 -9.29 5.55 -4.91
C PHE A 88 -9.01 4.16 -5.49
N ARG A 89 -10.04 3.32 -5.67
CA ARG A 89 -9.91 2.04 -6.41
C ARG A 89 -9.42 2.26 -7.85
N GLY A 90 -9.91 3.31 -8.50
CA GLY A 90 -9.45 3.73 -9.84
C GLY A 90 -7.97 4.13 -9.85
N VAL A 91 -7.51 4.91 -8.87
CA VAL A 91 -6.10 5.32 -8.72
C VAL A 91 -5.17 4.10 -8.57
N LEU A 92 -5.61 3.12 -7.77
CA LEU A 92 -4.86 1.88 -7.58
C LEU A 92 -4.88 0.98 -8.82
N ALA A 93 -5.94 1.05 -9.64
CA ALA A 93 -6.08 0.31 -10.90
C ALA A 93 -5.82 -1.20 -10.74
N GLY A 94 -6.41 -1.80 -9.70
CA GLY A 94 -6.21 -3.22 -9.36
C GLY A 94 -4.87 -3.54 -8.69
N THR A 95 -4.04 -2.54 -8.41
CA THR A 95 -2.84 -2.71 -7.58
C THR A 95 -3.25 -2.79 -6.12
N TRP A 96 -3.08 -3.95 -5.51
CA TRP A 96 -3.28 -4.08 -4.07
C TRP A 96 -2.24 -3.26 -3.30
N HIS A 97 -2.68 -2.53 -2.29
CA HIS A 97 -1.81 -1.70 -1.44
C HIS A 97 -2.10 -1.99 0.02
N TYR A 98 -1.07 -2.23 0.82
CA TYR A 98 -1.18 -2.57 2.25
C TYR A 98 -1.79 -1.46 3.14
N LEU A 99 -2.06 -0.29 2.58
CA LEU A 99 -2.79 0.79 3.27
C LEU A 99 -4.31 0.61 3.14
N CYS A 100 -4.75 -0.17 2.15
CA CYS A 100 -6.14 -0.55 2.02
C CYS A 100 -6.37 -1.76 2.91
N GLU A 101 -7.46 -1.70 3.67
CA GLU A 101 -8.00 -2.91 4.28
C GLU A 101 -8.35 -3.89 3.16
N GLU A 102 -8.13 -5.19 3.39
CA GLU A 102 -8.72 -6.21 2.52
C GLU A 102 -10.22 -5.90 2.42
N PRO A 103 -10.84 -6.02 1.24
CA PRO A 103 -12.29 -5.98 1.17
C PRO A 103 -12.79 -7.12 2.04
N GLY A 104 -13.21 -6.80 3.27
CA GLY A 104 -13.76 -7.77 4.19
C GLY A 104 -14.88 -8.49 3.47
N GLU A 105 -14.82 -9.81 3.42
CA GLU A 105 -15.96 -10.64 3.08
C GLU A 105 -17.12 -10.12 3.93
N SER A 106 -18.11 -9.51 3.26
CA SER A 106 -19.06 -8.57 3.85
C SER A 106 -19.58 -9.05 5.19
N ALA A 107 -19.11 -8.46 6.29
CA ALA A 107 -19.74 -8.66 7.58
C ALA A 107 -21.18 -8.11 7.44
N GLY A 108 -22.16 -9.01 7.49
CA GLY A 108 -23.57 -8.68 7.47
C GLY A 108 -23.93 -7.62 8.52
N PRO A 109 -25.07 -6.93 8.36
CA PRO A 109 -25.36 -5.70 9.07
C PRO A 109 -25.21 -5.91 10.58
N ALA A 110 -24.21 -5.24 11.16
CA ALA A 110 -24.00 -5.22 12.60
C ALA A 110 -25.26 -4.66 13.27
N ALA A 111 -25.89 -5.46 14.11
CA ALA A 111 -27.08 -5.08 14.85
C ALA A 111 -26.78 -3.79 15.65
N SER A 112 -27.54 -2.75 15.32
CA SER A 112 -27.56 -1.49 16.06
C SER A 112 -27.83 -1.78 17.53
N THR A 113 -26.81 -1.56 18.36
CA THR A 113 -26.98 -1.49 19.81
C THR A 113 -26.70 -0.05 20.20
N ALA A 114 -27.75 0.78 20.19
CA ALA A 114 -27.68 2.13 20.71
C ALA A 114 -27.43 2.07 22.23
N PRO A 115 -26.54 2.90 22.79
CA PRO A 115 -26.40 2.98 24.24
C PRO A 115 -27.60 3.72 24.83
N ALA A 116 -28.20 3.12 25.87
CA ALA A 116 -29.25 3.75 26.67
C ALA A 116 -28.71 5.04 27.31
N GLY A 117 -29.37 6.17 27.02
CA GLY A 117 -29.07 7.45 27.66
C GLY A 117 -29.47 7.44 29.14
N PRO A 118 -28.80 8.23 30.01
CA PRO A 118 -29.17 8.32 31.41
C PRO A 118 -30.48 9.11 31.56
N GLU A 119 -31.43 8.54 32.31
CA GLU A 119 -32.68 9.19 32.70
C GLU A 119 -32.39 10.41 33.58
N ALA A 120 -32.90 11.57 33.17
CA ALA A 120 -32.88 12.78 33.96
C ALA A 120 -33.92 12.67 35.09
N SER A 121 -33.44 12.47 36.32
CA SER A 121 -34.27 12.64 37.53
C SER A 121 -34.29 14.12 37.91
N VAL A 122 -35.37 14.80 37.55
CA VAL A 122 -35.82 16.03 38.20
C VAL A 122 -36.29 15.68 39.60
N ASP A 123 -35.70 16.30 40.62
CA ASP A 123 -36.43 16.52 41.87
C ASP A 123 -36.08 17.89 42.45
N ARG A 124 -37.07 18.45 43.15
CA ARG A 124 -37.40 19.87 43.34
C ARG A 124 -36.46 20.70 44.20
#